data_AF-A0A2E0H8I9-F1
#
_entry.id   AF-A0A2E0H8I9-F1
#
_cell.length_a   1.000
_cell.length_b   1.000
_cell.length_c   1.000
_cell.angle_alpha   90.00
_cell.angle_beta   90.00
_cell.angle_gamma   90.00
#
_symmetry.space_group_name_H-M   'P 1'
#
loop_
_entity.id
_entity.type
_entity.pdbx_description
1 polymer ?
#
loop_
_entity_poly.entity_id
_entity_poly.type
_entity_poly.pdbx_seq_one_letter_code
_entity_poly.pdbx_strand_id
1 'polypeptide(L)'
;MAKKPKKITISSLKKKAPKVPPLTCIKIDNVISKLEKIVERKKTLDKKQLKDLVKKLETLREANESLRDGGIYWYEKLKHLLKTR
;
A
#
# COMPACT_ATOMS: atom_id res chain seq x y z
N MET A 1 -42.19 12.82 -13.88
CA MET A 1 -41.58 13.27 -12.62
C MET A 1 -40.06 13.08 -12.71
N ALA A 2 -39.27 14.16 -12.64
CA ALA A 2 -37.81 14.06 -12.70
C ALA A 2 -37.28 13.31 -11.46
N LYS A 3 -36.55 12.20 -11.66
CA LYS A 3 -35.89 11.47 -10.57
C LYS A 3 -34.87 12.38 -9.90
N LYS A 4 -35.05 12.68 -8.61
CA LYS A 4 -34.03 13.39 -7.82
C LYS A 4 -32.71 12.61 -7.87
N PRO A 5 -31.57 13.29 -8.04
CA PRO A 5 -30.27 12.61 -8.11
C PRO A 5 -30.02 11.84 -6.80
N LYS A 6 -29.59 10.58 -6.92
CA LYS A 6 -29.28 9.74 -5.75
C LYS A 6 -28.13 10.36 -4.95
N LYS A 7 -28.30 10.50 -3.63
CA LYS A 7 -27.24 10.97 -2.73
C LYS A 7 -26.05 10.02 -2.79
N ILE A 8 -24.87 10.54 -3.12
CA ILE A 8 -23.62 9.76 -3.11
C ILE A 8 -23.27 9.46 -1.65
N THR A 9 -23.08 8.18 -1.34
CA THR A 9 -22.68 7.72 0.00
C THR A 9 -21.32 7.06 -0.04
N ILE A 10 -20.60 7.05 1.08
CA ILE A 10 -19.33 6.31 1.21
C ILE A 10 -19.50 4.85 0.81
N SER A 11 -20.60 4.20 1.21
CA SER A 11 -20.87 2.81 0.87
C SER A 11 -20.99 2.59 -0.63
N SER A 12 -21.62 3.53 -1.36
CA SER A 12 -21.72 3.47 -2.82
C SER A 12 -20.36 3.64 -3.50
N LEU A 13 -19.47 4.47 -2.94
CA LEU A 13 -18.11 4.68 -3.45
C LEU A 13 -17.22 3.47 -3.17
N LYS A 14 -17.27 2.90 -1.96
CA LYS A 14 -16.54 1.68 -1.59
C LYS A 14 -16.87 0.50 -2.50
N LYS A 15 -18.15 0.33 -2.90
CA LYS A 15 -18.56 -0.72 -3.84
C LYS A 15 -17.95 -0.58 -5.24
N LYS A 16 -17.61 0.65 -5.65
CA LYS A 16 -16.99 0.94 -6.95
C LYS A 16 -15.47 1.01 -6.88
N ALA A 17 -14.89 0.98 -5.69
CA ALA A 17 -13.45 1.06 -5.52
C ALA A 17 -12.77 -0.18 -6.15
N PRO A 18 -11.58 -0.01 -6.76
CA PRO A 18 -10.83 -1.14 -7.26
C PRO A 18 -10.51 -2.11 -6.12
N LYS A 19 -10.50 -3.41 -6.44
CA LYS A 19 -10.01 -4.45 -5.51
C LYS A 19 -8.50 -4.28 -5.34
N VAL A 20 -7.98 -4.74 -4.20
CA VAL A 20 -6.54 -4.77 -3.93
C VAL A 20 -5.84 -5.59 -5.01
N PRO A 21 -4.84 -5.02 -5.73
CA PRO A 21 -4.08 -5.76 -6.72
C PRO A 21 -3.33 -6.95 -6.09
N PRO A 22 -3.18 -8.09 -6.79
CA PRO A 22 -2.49 -9.27 -6.26
C PRO A 22 -0.96 -9.08 -6.16
N LEU A 23 -0.34 -8.33 -7.09
CA LEU A 23 1.10 -8.03 -7.08
C LEU A 23 1.37 -6.83 -6.19
N THR A 24 1.83 -7.12 -4.98
CA THR A 24 1.69 -6.21 -3.82
C THR A 24 2.89 -5.30 -3.59
N CYS A 25 4.09 -5.57 -4.11
CA CYS A 25 5.15 -4.56 -4.24
C CYS A 25 6.42 -5.11 -4.92
N ILE A 26 6.85 -4.54 -6.06
CA ILE A 26 8.11 -4.90 -6.75
C ILE A 26 9.33 -4.84 -5.81
N LYS A 27 9.32 -3.93 -4.82
CA LYS A 27 10.43 -3.81 -3.86
C LYS A 27 10.51 -5.01 -2.91
N ILE A 28 9.37 -5.61 -2.54
CA ILE A 28 9.32 -6.84 -1.73
C ILE A 28 9.85 -8.00 -2.57
N ASP A 29 9.39 -8.13 -3.82
CA ASP A 29 9.87 -9.15 -4.75
C ASP A 29 11.39 -9.07 -4.92
N ASN A 30 11.93 -7.86 -5.07
CA ASN A 30 13.38 -7.64 -5.17
C ASN A 30 14.15 -8.07 -3.91
N VAL A 31 13.57 -7.95 -2.72
CA VAL A 31 14.18 -8.44 -1.47
C VAL A 31 14.14 -9.97 -1.43
N ILE A 32 12.99 -10.57 -1.73
CA ILE A 32 12.80 -12.02 -1.77
C ILE A 32 13.77 -12.66 -2.77
N SER A 33 13.80 -12.18 -4.02
CA SER A 33 14.70 -12.71 -5.05
C SER A 33 16.18 -12.55 -4.69
N LYS A 34 16.55 -11.53 -3.91
CA LYS A 34 17.94 -11.37 -3.46
C LYS A 34 18.28 -12.41 -2.39
N LEU A 35 17.36 -12.73 -1.49
CA LEU A 35 17.54 -13.76 -0.47
C LEU A 35 17.58 -15.17 -1.10
N GLU A 36 16.68 -15.47 -2.03
CA GLU A 36 16.66 -16.75 -2.76
C GLU A 36 18.00 -17.02 -3.46
N LYS A 37 18.55 -16.02 -4.16
CA LYS A 37 19.86 -16.13 -4.84
C LYS A 37 21.02 -16.38 -3.88
N ILE A 38 20.94 -15.92 -2.64
CA ILE A 38 21.99 -16.16 -1.63
C ILE A 38 21.96 -17.62 -1.19
N VAL A 39 20.76 -18.14 -0.92
CA VAL A 39 20.53 -19.54 -0.54
C VAL A 39 20.91 -20.49 -1.68
N GLU A 40 20.46 -20.21 -2.92
CA GLU A 40 20.78 -21.01 -4.10
C GLU A 40 22.29 -21.15 -4.32
N ARG A 41 23.04 -20.06 -4.11
CA ARG A 41 24.50 -20.02 -4.25
C ARG A 41 25.23 -20.57 -3.02
N LYS A 42 24.52 -21.05 -2.01
CA LYS A 42 25.06 -21.50 -0.70
C LYS A 42 26.00 -20.47 -0.07
N LYS A 43 25.72 -19.18 -0.26
CA LYS A 43 26.51 -18.07 0.30
C LYS A 43 25.95 -17.64 1.64
N THR A 44 26.82 -17.18 2.52
CA THR A 44 26.40 -16.46 3.72
C THR A 44 26.03 -15.02 3.34
N LEU A 45 25.08 -14.45 4.07
CA LEU A 45 24.71 -13.05 3.93
C LEU A 45 25.81 -12.18 4.54
N ASP A 46 26.50 -11.40 3.72
CA ASP A 46 27.53 -10.48 4.18
C ASP A 46 26.92 -9.29 4.96
N LYS A 47 27.69 -8.69 5.89
CA LYS A 47 27.26 -7.55 6.71
C LYS A 47 26.80 -6.36 5.87
N LYS A 48 27.47 -6.06 4.75
CA LYS A 48 27.05 -4.98 3.85
C LYS A 48 25.70 -5.31 3.19
N GLN A 49 25.55 -6.55 2.72
CA GLN A 49 24.31 -7.00 2.10
C GLN A 49 23.13 -6.99 3.07
N LEU A 50 23.35 -7.40 4.32
CA LEU A 50 22.37 -7.30 5.39
C LEU A 50 21.95 -5.85 5.64
N LYS A 51 22.92 -4.94 5.78
CA LYS A 51 22.65 -3.51 5.99
C LYS A 51 21.81 -2.92 4.85
N ASP A 52 22.14 -3.25 3.60
CA ASP A 52 21.38 -2.80 2.43
C ASP A 52 19.95 -3.36 2.40
N LEU A 53 19.77 -4.63 2.78
CA LEU A 53 18.45 -5.27 2.85
C LEU A 53 17.59 -4.63 3.95
N VAL A 54 18.15 -4.44 5.15
CA VAL A 54 17.47 -3.76 6.26
C VAL A 54 17.04 -2.37 5.83
N LYS A 55 17.92 -1.57 5.22
CA LYS A 55 17.57 -0.22 4.75
C LYS A 55 16.38 -0.24 3.78
N LYS A 56 16.34 -1.19 2.83
CA LYS A 56 15.22 -1.34 1.89
C LYS A 56 13.92 -1.71 2.59
N LEU A 57 13.98 -2.57 3.60
CA LEU A 57 12.82 -2.97 4.40
C LEU A 57 12.30 -1.82 5.26
N GLU A 58 13.17 -1.00 5.85
CA GLU A 58 12.72 0.18 6.61
C GLU A 58 12.05 1.21 5.69
N THR A 59 12.62 1.49 4.51
CA THR A 59 11.97 2.36 3.52
C THR A 59 10.59 1.82 3.09
N LEU A 60 10.43 0.49 3.03
CA LEU A 60 9.14 -0.13 2.76
C LEU A 60 8.15 0.07 3.91
N ARG A 61 8.60 -0.01 5.16
CA ARG A 61 7.76 0.28 6.34
C ARG A 61 7.31 1.74 6.33
N GLU A 62 8.23 2.67 6.18
CA GLU A 62 7.92 4.11 6.13
C GLU A 62 6.93 4.46 5.01
N ALA A 63 7.10 3.86 3.83
CA ALA A 63 6.18 4.03 2.71
C ALA A 63 4.78 3.48 3.03
N ASN A 64 4.69 2.33 3.72
CA ASN A 64 3.41 1.75 4.12
C ASN A 64 2.70 2.58 5.20
N GLU A 65 3.43 3.10 6.18
CA GLU A 65 2.86 4.01 7.18
C GLU A 65 2.38 5.31 6.54
N SER A 66 3.18 5.91 5.65
CA SER A 66 2.77 7.11 4.91
C SER A 66 1.51 6.87 4.05
N LEU A 67 1.41 5.70 3.42
CA LEU A 67 0.22 5.32 2.65
C LEU A 67 -1.00 5.14 3.56
N ARG A 68 -0.82 4.56 4.75
CA ARG A 68 -1.88 4.39 5.75
C ARG A 68 -2.39 5.74 6.23
N ASP A 69 -1.50 6.63 6.64
CA ASP A 69 -1.84 7.96 7.14
C ASP A 69 -2.53 8.81 6.06
N GLY A 70 -1.99 8.79 4.85
CA GLY A 70 -2.62 9.43 3.70
C GLY A 70 -4.01 8.87 3.41
N GLY A 71 -4.18 7.54 3.48
CA GLY A 71 -5.47 6.88 3.30
C GLY A 71 -6.51 7.29 4.34
N ILE A 72 -6.11 7.35 5.62
CA ILE A 72 -6.98 7.82 6.71
C ILE A 72 -7.37 9.28 6.49
N TYR A 73 -6.39 10.13 6.18
CA TYR A 73 -6.63 11.56 5.95
C TYR A 73 -7.66 11.80 4.84
N TRP A 74 -7.45 11.19 3.67
CA TRP A 74 -8.36 11.37 2.53
C TRP A 74 -9.74 10.77 2.79
N TYR A 75 -9.82 9.65 3.50
CA TYR A 75 -11.09 9.04 3.89
C TYR A 75 -11.91 9.97 4.78
N GLU A 76 -11.31 10.54 5.83
CA GLU A 76 -12.02 11.45 6.74
C GLU A 76 -12.37 12.78 6.06
N LYS A 77 -11.50 13.32 5.20
CA LYS A 77 -11.84 14.51 4.38
C LYS A 77 -13.03 14.27 3.48
N LEU A 78 -13.06 13.15 2.75
CA LEU A 78 -14.20 12.78 1.91
C LEU A 78 -15.49 12.63 2.73
N LYS A 79 -15.41 11.98 3.88
CA LYS A 79 -16.55 11.80 4.79
C LYS A 79 -17.10 13.12 5.30
N HIS A 80 -16.23 14.08 5.62
CA HIS A 80 -16.65 15.43 6.00
C HIS A 80 -17.37 16.14 4.84
N LEU A 81 -16.78 16.13 3.64
CA LEU A 81 -17.36 16.73 2.44
C LEU A 81 -18.74 16.15 2.07
N LEU A 82 -18.94 14.84 2.29
CA LEU A 82 -20.24 14.19 2.03
C LEU A 82 -21.31 14.50 3.09
N LYS A 83 -20.91 14.97 4.29
CA LYS A 83 -21.85 15.41 5.34
C LYS A 83 -22.26 16.87 5.16
N THR A 84 -21.36 17.71 4.66
CA THR A 84 -21.60 19.15 4.44
C THR A 84 -22.22 19.49 3.08
N ARG A 85 -22.28 18.52 2.16
CA ARG A 85 -23.08 18.57 0.92
C ARG A 85 -24.54 18.16 1.14
#